data_AF-E3NI43-F1
#
_entry.id   AF-E3NI43-F1
#
_cell.length_a   1.000
_cell.length_b   1.000
_cell.length_c   1.000
_cell.angle_alpha   90.00
_cell.angle_beta   90.00
_cell.angle_gamma   90.00
#
_symmetry.space_group_name_H-M   'P 1'
#
loop_
_entity.id
_entity.type
_entity.pdbx_description
1 polymer ?
#
loop_
_entity_poly.entity_id
_entity_poly.type
_entity_poly.pdbx_seq_one_letter_code
_entity_poly.pdbx_strand_id
1 'polypeptide(L)' 'MNILTLFIFCLLAITSPVIARRPCHENTQCDYESICYEGYCYTLDEIFDGKK' A
#
# COMPACT_ATOMS: atom_id res chain seq x y z
N MET A 1 16.36 -15.98 -19.87
CA MET A 1 15.99 -14.81 -19.05
C MET A 1 17.11 -14.53 -18.10
N ASN A 2 17.59 -13.28 -18.03
CA ASN A 2 18.72 -12.95 -17.17
C ASN A 2 18.25 -12.90 -15.71
N ILE A 3 19.05 -13.41 -14.78
CA ILE A 3 18.74 -13.40 -13.33
C ILE A 3 18.48 -11.96 -12.82
N LEU A 4 19.18 -10.97 -13.39
CA LEU A 4 18.98 -9.54 -13.15
C LEU A 4 17.56 -9.09 -13.49
N THR A 5 16.98 -9.59 -14.59
CA THR A 5 15.64 -9.22 -15.04
C THR A 5 14.57 -9.74 -14.07
N LEU A 6 14.76 -10.94 -13.52
CA LEU A 6 13.88 -11.49 -12.48
C LEU A 6 13.97 -10.67 -11.19
N PHE A 7 15.17 -10.25 -10.81
CA PHE A 7 15.38 -9.47 -9.59
C PHE A 7 14.68 -8.10 -9.67
N ILE A 8 14.80 -7.40 -10.81
CA ILE A 8 14.14 -6.12 -11.05
C ILE A 8 12.61 -6.30 -11.07
N PHE A 9 12.10 -7.36 -11.69
CA PHE A 9 10.67 -7.65 -11.72
C PHE A 9 10.11 -7.96 -10.32
N CYS A 10 10.83 -8.74 -9.51
CA CYS A 10 10.45 -9.00 -8.12
C CYS A 10 10.44 -7.71 -7.28
N LEU A 11 11.44 -6.84 -7.45
CA LEU A 11 11.46 -5.56 -6.75
C LEU A 11 10.28 -4.67 -7.16
N LEU A 12 9.98 -4.58 -8.47
CA LEU A 12 8.84 -3.83 -8.97
C LEU A 12 7.50 -4.38 -8.49
N ALA A 13 7.37 -5.71 -8.37
CA ALA A 13 6.19 -6.38 -7.83
C ALA A 13 6.00 -6.11 -6.33
N ILE A 14 7.09 -6.08 -5.55
CA ILE A 14 7.05 -5.77 -4.11
C ILE A 14 6.81 -4.27 -3.86
N THR A 15 7.22 -3.38 -4.77
CA THR A 15 6.88 -1.95 -4.72
C THR A 15 5.51 -1.64 -5.34
N SER A 16 4.85 -2.62 -5.97
CA SER A 16 3.51 -2.48 -6.58
C SER A 16 2.28 -2.71 -5.67
N PRO A 17 2.33 -2.92 -4.34
CA PRO A 17 1.09 -2.96 -3.55
C PRO A 17 0.45 -1.57 -3.42
N VAL A 18 1.03 -0.56 -4.08
CA VAL A 18 0.69 0.85 -3.95
C VAL A 18 -0.41 1.30 -4.94
N ILE A 19 -0.66 0.59 -6.04
CA ILE A 19 -1.51 1.14 -7.11
C ILE A 19 -3.01 0.94 -6.83
N ALA A 20 -3.39 0.12 -5.85
CA ALA A 20 -4.78 0.02 -5.40
C ALA A 20 -5.13 0.99 -4.26
N ARG A 21 -4.14 1.62 -3.62
CA ARG A 21 -4.37 2.52 -2.47
C ARG A 21 -4.01 3.94 -2.83
N ARG A 22 -4.92 4.88 -2.57
CA ARG A 22 -4.63 6.30 -2.74
C ARG A 22 -3.47 6.70 -1.83
N PRO A 23 -2.41 7.33 -2.37
CA PRO A 23 -1.40 7.93 -1.52
C PRO A 23 -2.04 9.06 -0.71
N CYS A 24 -1.61 9.22 0.54
CA CYS A 24 -2.09 10.27 1.42
C CYS A 24 -0.93 10.87 2.22
N HIS A 25 -1.05 12.14 2.55
CA HIS A 25 -0.17 12.81 3.52
C HIS A 25 -0.92 13.17 4.81
N GLU A 26 -2.23 13.33 4.70
CA GLU A 26 -3.13 13.69 5.78
C GLU A 26 -4.43 12.88 5.65
N ASN A 27 -5.10 12.65 6.77
CA ASN A 27 -6.34 11.87 6.83
C ASN A 27 -7.49 12.49 6.03
N THR A 28 -7.47 13.80 5.80
CA THR A 28 -8.47 14.53 5.00
C THR A 28 -8.48 14.14 3.52
N GLN A 29 -7.39 13.51 3.04
CA GLN A 29 -7.24 13.04 1.66
C GLN A 29 -7.85 11.64 1.44
N CYS A 30 -8.24 10.99 2.53
CA CYS A 30 -8.84 9.66 2.55
C CYS A 30 -10.35 9.74 2.78
N ASP A 31 -11.08 8.70 2.36
CA ASP A 31 -12.52 8.59 2.62
C ASP A 31 -12.82 8.49 4.12
N TYR A 32 -14.05 8.83 4.53
CA TYR A 32 -14.47 8.93 5.93
C TYR A 32 -14.19 7.66 6.78
N GLU A 33 -14.17 6.48 6.18
CA GLU A 33 -13.91 5.19 6.84
C GLU A 33 -12.47 4.69 6.67
N SER A 34 -11.57 5.58 6.24
CA SER A 34 -10.16 5.28 6.03
C SER A 34 -9.26 6.33 6.68
N ILE A 35 -8.10 5.89 7.16
CA ILE A 35 -7.10 6.77 7.77
C ILE A 35 -5.81 6.72 6.96
N CYS A 36 -5.04 7.80 7.04
CA CYS A 36 -3.72 7.83 6.44
C CYS A 36 -2.73 7.09 7.34
N TYR A 37 -2.21 5.98 6.85
CA TYR A 37 -1.22 5.16 7.57
C TYR A 37 -0.10 4.78 6.61
N GLU A 38 1.16 4.94 7.02
CA GLU A 38 2.34 4.66 6.17
C GLU A 38 2.34 5.31 4.77
N GLY A 39 1.65 6.44 4.61
CA GLY A 39 1.55 7.17 3.34
C GLY A 39 0.45 6.68 2.38
N TYR A 40 -0.43 5.79 2.84
CA TYR A 40 -1.58 5.29 2.08
C TYR A 40 -2.88 5.34 2.88
N CYS A 41 -4.00 5.45 2.18
CA CYS A 41 -5.31 5.32 2.83
C CYS A 41 -5.58 3.85 3.13
N TYR A 42 -5.76 3.52 4.40
CA TYR A 42 -6.15 2.20 4.90
C TYR A 42 -7.56 2.30 5.49
N THR A 43 -8.42 1.33 5.18
CA THR A 43 -9.70 1.24 5.90
C THR A 43 -9.46 0.76 7.33
N LEU A 44 -10.36 1.12 8.25
CA LEU A 44 -10.25 0.67 9.64
C LEU A 44 -10.19 -0.86 9.71
N ASP A 45 -11.00 -1.57 8.92
CA ASP A 45 -11.00 -3.04 8.87
C ASP A 45 -9.63 -3.64 8.55
N GLU A 46 -8.87 -3.05 7.62
CA GLU A 46 -7.54 -3.54 7.25
C GLU A 46 -6.51 -3.41 8.39
N ILE A 47 -6.61 -2.35 9.18
CA ILE A 47 -5.69 -2.08 10.31
C ILE A 47 -6.05 -2.94 11.52
N PHE A 48 -7.35 -3.17 11.74
CA PHE A 48 -7.84 -3.97 12.86
C PHE A 48 -7.76 -5.48 12.61
N ASP A 49 -7.88 -5.95 11.37
CA ASP A 49 -7.79 -7.39 11.03
C ASP A 49 -6.35 -7.93 11.15
N GLY A 50 -5.33 -7.09 10.90
CA GLY A 50 -3.92 -7.45 11.08
C GLY A 50 -3.45 -7.63 12.54
N LYS A 51 -4.33 -7.46 13.53
CA LYS A 51 -4.04 -7.64 14.97
C LYS A 51 -4.66 -8.91 15.57
N LYS A 52 -4.87 -9.96 14.76
CA LYS A 52 -5.31 -11.27 15.24
C LYS A 52 -4.14 -12.22 15.49
#